data_AF-A0A928DAC1-F1
#
_entry.id   AF-A0A928DAC1-F1
#
_cell.length_a   1.000
_cell.length_b   1.000
_cell.length_c   1.000
_cell.angle_alpha   90.00
_cell.angle_beta   90.00
_cell.angle_gamma   90.00
#
_symmetry.space_group_name_H-M   'P 1'
#
loop_
_entity.id
_entity.type
_entity.pdbx_description
1 polymer ?
#
loop_
_entity_poly.entity_id
_entity_poly.type
_entity_poly.pdbx_seq_one_letter_code
_entity_poly.pdbx_strand_id
1 'polypeptide(L)'
;MNRKKDFIWAYMLKIGTNMWCDTMPKKWMRYKPEHVHYKMAADHLRCDDALWRDMTKKAAATGFNMLLIDLGEGIQYPSHPELAVKGSWSVEKLQAELRRLRSMGLEPIPKMNFSTGHDTWLGEYARMVSTSEYYRVCSDLIRDVVEIFGTPRLLHLGYDEENFSQQESYNYACVRSGELWWHDFLWFVKQVESHGVRSWIWSD
;
A
#
# COMPACT_ATOMS: atom_id res chain seq x y z
N MET A 1 9.11 -27.42 -20.27
CA MET A 1 9.15 -26.46 -19.15
C MET A 1 8.91 -25.06 -19.69
N ASN A 2 7.78 -24.43 -19.36
CA ASN A 2 7.39 -23.13 -19.90
C ASN A 2 8.10 -22.01 -19.12
N ARG A 3 9.30 -21.61 -19.56
CA ARG A 3 10.19 -20.60 -18.91
C ARG A 3 9.50 -19.28 -18.50
N LYS A 4 8.32 -18.96 -19.04
CA LYS A 4 7.54 -17.77 -18.66
C LYS A 4 6.97 -17.81 -17.24
N LYS A 5 6.89 -18.97 -16.58
CA LYS A 5 6.38 -19.05 -15.19
C LYS A 5 7.42 -18.73 -14.11
N ASP A 6 8.71 -18.74 -14.43
CA ASP A 6 9.78 -18.53 -13.44
C ASP A 6 10.17 -17.05 -13.29
N PHE A 7 9.89 -16.21 -14.30
CA PHE A 7 10.18 -14.77 -14.26
C PHE A 7 8.98 -13.99 -13.73
N ILE A 8 9.18 -13.22 -12.66
CA ILE A 8 8.16 -12.28 -12.17
C ILE A 8 8.18 -11.05 -13.07
N TRP A 9 7.10 -10.83 -13.81
CA TRP A 9 6.87 -9.59 -14.53
C TRP A 9 5.66 -8.90 -13.91
N ALA A 10 5.96 -7.98 -13.01
CA ALA A 10 4.97 -7.31 -12.18
C ALA A 10 4.67 -5.89 -12.70
N TYR A 11 3.42 -5.46 -12.54
CA TYR A 11 2.99 -4.08 -12.73
C TYR A 11 2.37 -3.56 -11.43
N MET A 12 2.80 -2.38 -10.97
CA MET A 12 2.29 -1.78 -9.74
C MET A 12 1.12 -0.84 -10.04
N LEU A 13 0.03 -1.00 -9.31
CA LEU A 13 -1.15 -0.15 -9.33
C LEU A 13 -1.52 0.27 -7.91
N LYS A 14 -2.27 1.36 -7.80
CA LYS A 14 -2.69 1.92 -6.52
C LYS A 14 -4.21 2.01 -6.45
N ILE A 15 -4.79 1.51 -5.38
CA ILE A 15 -6.17 1.79 -5.00
C ILE A 15 -6.16 3.03 -4.11
N GLY A 16 -5.41 2.99 -3.01
CA GLY A 16 -5.18 4.14 -2.13
C GLY A 16 -4.07 5.07 -2.64
N THR A 17 -4.24 6.37 -2.42
CA THR A 17 -3.31 7.42 -2.85
C THR A 17 -2.94 8.41 -1.75
N ASN A 18 -3.49 8.28 -0.54
CA ASN A 18 -3.15 9.13 0.61
C ASN A 18 -1.79 8.76 1.21
N MET A 19 -0.76 8.62 0.39
CA MET A 19 0.55 8.16 0.85
C MET A 19 1.40 9.32 1.38
N TRP A 20 1.31 10.50 0.77
CA TRP A 20 2.31 11.56 0.97
C TRP A 20 1.87 12.64 1.96
N CYS A 21 1.45 13.80 1.48
CA CYS A 21 1.32 14.99 2.32
C CYS A 21 0.00 15.01 3.10
N ASP A 22 0.12 15.38 4.37
CA ASP A 22 -1.01 15.70 5.25
C ASP A 22 -1.60 17.09 4.99
N THR A 23 -0.90 17.91 4.20
CA THR A 23 -1.28 19.27 3.82
C THR A 23 -1.04 19.54 2.34
N MET A 24 -1.60 20.63 1.82
CA MET A 24 -1.38 21.04 0.43
C MET A 24 0.08 21.46 0.22
N PRO A 25 0.86 20.73 -0.59
CA PRO A 25 2.23 21.13 -0.88
C PRO A 25 2.24 22.38 -1.77
N LYS A 26 3.23 23.26 -1.58
CA LYS A 26 3.44 24.42 -2.50
C LYS A 26 4.06 24.00 -3.84
N LYS A 27 4.88 22.95 -3.81
CA LYS A 27 5.57 22.34 -4.96
C LYS A 27 5.71 20.85 -4.69
N TRP A 28 5.78 20.04 -5.74
CA TRP A 28 6.11 18.62 -5.59
C TRP A 28 6.88 18.10 -6.79
N MET A 29 8.20 17.91 -6.64
CA MET A 29 9.10 17.41 -7.69
C MET A 29 8.82 18.06 -9.07
N ARG A 30 8.39 17.24 -10.05
CA ARG A 30 8.10 17.64 -11.44
C ARG A 30 6.59 17.87 -11.70
N TYR A 31 5.75 17.86 -10.66
CA TYR A 31 4.32 18.11 -10.83
C TYR A 31 4.09 19.57 -11.19
N LYS A 32 3.19 19.78 -12.15
CA LYS A 32 2.67 21.12 -12.43
C LYS A 32 1.87 21.63 -11.22
N PRO A 33 1.87 22.95 -10.92
CA PRO A 33 1.18 23.49 -9.75
C PRO A 33 -0.28 23.03 -9.60
N GLU A 34 -1.01 22.96 -10.71
CA GLU A 34 -2.41 22.53 -10.75
C GLU A 34 -2.63 21.05 -10.36
N HIS A 35 -1.58 20.22 -10.38
CA HIS A 35 -1.65 18.78 -10.06
C HIS A 35 -1.03 18.42 -8.71
N VAL A 36 -0.44 19.39 -8.01
CA VAL A 36 0.21 19.14 -6.70
C VAL A 36 -0.79 18.66 -5.65
N HIS A 37 -2.07 19.01 -5.79
CA HIS A 37 -3.14 18.58 -4.89
C HIS A 37 -3.34 17.06 -4.84
N TYR A 38 -2.90 16.31 -5.87
CA TYR A 38 -2.94 14.83 -5.85
C TYR A 38 -1.97 14.22 -4.84
N LYS A 39 -1.06 15.01 -4.27
CA LYS A 39 -0.11 14.56 -3.25
C LYS A 39 -0.61 14.77 -1.84
N MET A 40 -1.65 15.58 -1.67
CA MET A 40 -2.34 15.74 -0.41
C MET A 40 -3.32 14.58 -0.21
N ALA A 41 -3.52 14.17 1.04
CA ALA A 41 -4.61 13.26 1.40
C ALA A 41 -5.98 13.83 0.96
N ALA A 42 -6.89 12.95 0.55
CA ALA A 42 -8.28 13.27 0.26
C ALA A 42 -9.23 12.45 1.14
N ASP A 43 -10.41 13.01 1.37
CA ASP A 43 -11.54 12.37 2.06
C ASP A 43 -12.36 11.43 1.15
N HIS A 44 -11.89 11.19 -0.08
CA HIS A 44 -12.52 10.34 -1.06
C HIS A 44 -11.50 9.55 -1.88
N LEU A 45 -11.92 8.38 -2.35
CA LEU A 45 -11.11 7.51 -3.19
C LEU A 45 -10.94 8.14 -4.57
N ARG A 46 -9.68 8.22 -5.04
CA ARG A 46 -9.34 8.71 -6.38
C ARG A 46 -9.20 7.61 -7.44
N CYS A 47 -9.21 6.35 -7.01
CA CYS A 47 -9.20 5.21 -7.92
C CYS A 47 -10.52 5.14 -8.69
N ASP A 48 -10.43 5.27 -10.01
CA ASP A 48 -11.56 5.13 -10.93
C ASP A 48 -11.71 3.67 -11.39
N ASP A 49 -12.90 3.10 -11.21
CA ASP A 49 -13.18 1.69 -11.50
C ASP A 49 -13.00 1.35 -12.99
N ALA A 50 -13.33 2.28 -13.91
CA ALA A 50 -13.21 2.03 -15.34
C ALA A 50 -11.74 2.04 -15.77
N LEU A 51 -10.96 3.01 -15.30
CA LEU A 51 -9.52 3.08 -15.52
C LEU A 51 -8.80 1.88 -14.91
N TRP A 52 -9.17 1.48 -13.68
CA TRP A 52 -8.64 0.28 -13.04
C TRP A 52 -8.85 -0.97 -13.90
N ARG A 53 -10.07 -1.16 -14.42
CA ARG A 53 -10.39 -2.29 -15.30
C ARG A 53 -9.63 -2.25 -16.63
N ASP A 54 -9.50 -1.08 -17.23
CA ASP A 54 -8.74 -0.92 -18.48
C ASP A 54 -7.25 -1.23 -18.27
N MET A 55 -6.65 -0.66 -17.23
CA MET A 55 -5.22 -0.86 -16.90
C MET A 55 -4.90 -2.33 -16.61
N THR A 56 -5.73 -3.02 -15.82
CA THR A 56 -5.52 -4.43 -15.48
C THR A 56 -5.75 -5.36 -16.67
N LYS A 57 -6.72 -5.06 -17.54
CA LYS A 57 -6.91 -5.78 -18.82
C LYS A 57 -5.69 -5.60 -19.73
N LYS A 58 -5.18 -4.37 -19.85
CA LYS A 58 -3.99 -4.07 -20.64
C LYS A 58 -2.73 -4.74 -20.08
N ALA A 59 -2.58 -4.79 -18.75
CA ALA A 59 -1.49 -5.50 -18.10
C ALA A 59 -1.49 -7.00 -18.47
N ALA A 60 -2.64 -7.67 -18.33
CA ALA A 60 -2.78 -9.07 -18.75
C ALA A 60 -2.49 -9.26 -20.25
N ALA A 61 -3.05 -8.41 -21.11
CA ALA A 61 -2.83 -8.48 -22.57
C ALA A 61 -1.36 -8.25 -22.97
N THR A 62 -0.62 -7.45 -22.20
CA THR A 62 0.81 -7.19 -22.42
C THR A 62 1.69 -8.36 -21.97
N GLY A 63 1.17 -9.25 -21.12
CA GLY A 63 1.86 -10.44 -20.64
C GLY A 63 2.45 -10.32 -19.23
N PHE A 64 2.12 -9.27 -18.48
CA PHE A 64 2.41 -9.24 -17.04
C PHE A 64 1.74 -10.44 -16.36
N ASN A 65 2.39 -10.98 -15.33
CA ASN A 65 1.90 -12.15 -14.59
C ASN A 65 1.61 -11.85 -13.12
N MET A 66 1.96 -10.65 -12.64
CA MET A 66 1.74 -10.21 -11.28
C MET A 66 1.27 -8.75 -11.25
N LEU A 67 0.37 -8.44 -10.32
CA LEU A 67 0.02 -7.06 -9.98
C LEU A 67 0.39 -6.79 -8.52
N LEU A 68 1.22 -5.78 -8.30
CA LEU A 68 1.46 -5.24 -6.96
C LEU A 68 0.43 -4.14 -6.69
N ILE A 69 -0.42 -4.31 -5.68
CA ILE A 69 -1.58 -3.45 -5.44
C ILE A 69 -1.40 -2.68 -4.14
N ASP A 70 -1.15 -1.37 -4.23
CA ASP A 70 -1.05 -0.47 -3.08
C ASP A 70 -2.44 -0.14 -2.54
N LEU A 71 -2.75 -0.61 -1.33
CA LEU A 71 -4.11 -0.58 -0.80
C LEU A 71 -4.45 0.77 -0.15
N GLY A 72 -3.58 1.25 0.76
CA GLY A 72 -3.76 2.51 1.49
C GLY A 72 -5.14 2.65 2.13
N GLU A 73 -5.69 3.85 2.09
CA GLU A 73 -7.06 4.19 2.53
C GLU A 73 -8.16 3.56 1.64
N GLY A 74 -7.77 2.91 0.54
CA GLY A 74 -8.67 2.47 -0.51
C GLY A 74 -9.59 1.31 -0.15
N ILE A 75 -9.40 0.69 1.02
CA ILE A 75 -10.13 -0.48 1.49
C ILE A 75 -10.82 -0.18 2.81
N GLN A 76 -12.03 -0.72 2.99
CA GLN A 76 -12.72 -0.75 4.28
C GLN A 76 -12.17 -1.92 5.11
N TYR A 77 -11.08 -1.70 5.85
CA TYR A 77 -10.47 -2.72 6.68
C TYR A 77 -11.41 -3.12 7.83
N PRO A 78 -11.76 -4.42 7.99
CA PRO A 78 -12.67 -4.87 9.04
C PRO A 78 -12.28 -4.46 10.46
N SER A 79 -10.99 -4.49 10.78
CA SER A 79 -10.47 -4.13 12.11
C SER A 79 -10.37 -2.63 12.34
N HIS A 80 -10.24 -1.85 11.27
CA HIS A 80 -10.00 -0.41 11.28
C HIS A 80 -10.87 0.32 10.23
N PRO A 81 -12.21 0.25 10.34
CA PRO A 81 -13.11 0.88 9.38
C PRO A 81 -13.00 2.41 9.35
N GLU A 82 -12.48 3.02 10.42
CA GLU A 82 -12.22 4.47 10.54
C GLU A 82 -11.18 5.00 9.55
N LEU A 83 -10.33 4.13 8.98
CA LEU A 83 -9.35 4.51 7.97
C LEU A 83 -9.94 4.68 6.56
N ALA A 84 -11.19 4.23 6.36
CA ALA A 84 -11.85 4.33 5.08
C ALA A 84 -12.21 5.79 4.73
N VAL A 85 -12.06 6.13 3.46
CA VAL A 85 -12.52 7.39 2.88
C VAL A 85 -13.78 7.17 2.05
N LYS A 86 -14.42 8.24 1.60
CA LYS A 86 -15.61 8.15 0.75
C LYS A 86 -15.29 7.37 -0.52
N GLY A 87 -15.96 6.23 -0.70
CA GLY A 87 -15.78 5.38 -1.87
C GLY A 87 -14.71 4.30 -1.74
N SER A 88 -14.04 4.17 -0.57
CA SER A 88 -13.20 2.99 -0.28
C SER A 88 -13.97 1.70 -0.56
N TRP A 89 -13.28 0.73 -1.12
CA TRP A 89 -13.89 -0.51 -1.56
C TRP A 89 -14.22 -1.39 -0.35
N SER A 90 -15.40 -2.02 -0.39
CA SER A 90 -15.73 -3.07 0.55
C SER A 90 -14.85 -4.30 0.31
N VAL A 91 -14.75 -5.16 1.32
CA VAL A 91 -14.03 -6.44 1.23
C VAL A 91 -14.60 -7.31 0.11
N GLU A 92 -15.92 -7.35 -0.06
CA GLU A 92 -16.58 -8.15 -1.08
C GLU A 92 -16.22 -7.66 -2.49
N LYS A 93 -16.18 -6.34 -2.70
CA LYS A 93 -15.75 -5.73 -3.97
C LYS A 93 -14.31 -6.10 -4.26
N LEU A 94 -13.40 -5.94 -3.29
CA LEU A 94 -12.00 -6.30 -3.46
C LEU A 94 -11.84 -7.79 -3.78
N GLN A 95 -12.49 -8.68 -3.02
CA GLN A 95 -12.42 -10.12 -3.28
C GLN A 95 -12.98 -10.52 -4.65
N ALA A 96 -14.07 -9.89 -5.10
CA ALA A 96 -14.58 -10.09 -6.46
C ALA A 96 -13.57 -9.66 -7.52
N GLU A 97 -12.89 -8.55 -7.28
CA GLU A 97 -11.86 -8.04 -8.16
C GLU A 97 -10.61 -8.94 -8.17
N LEU A 98 -10.15 -9.43 -7.01
CA LEU A 98 -9.05 -10.40 -6.92
C LEU A 98 -9.37 -11.69 -7.71
N ARG A 99 -10.60 -12.20 -7.65
CA ARG A 99 -11.04 -13.33 -8.48
C ARG A 99 -10.97 -13.00 -9.97
N ARG A 100 -11.41 -11.80 -10.36
CA ARG A 100 -11.33 -11.33 -11.75
C ARG A 100 -9.88 -11.25 -12.22
N LEU A 101 -8.98 -10.65 -11.45
CA LEU A 101 -7.55 -10.54 -11.80
C LEU A 101 -6.92 -11.92 -12.00
N ARG A 102 -7.17 -12.85 -11.08
CA ARG A 102 -6.69 -14.24 -11.17
C ARG A 102 -7.22 -14.95 -12.42
N SER A 103 -8.47 -14.72 -12.80
CA SER A 103 -9.05 -15.30 -14.04
C SER A 103 -8.37 -14.81 -15.32
N MET A 104 -7.68 -13.66 -15.27
CA MET A 104 -6.89 -13.12 -16.39
C MET A 104 -5.43 -13.56 -16.36
N GLY A 105 -5.03 -14.41 -15.40
CA GLY A 105 -3.64 -14.88 -15.25
C GLY A 105 -2.72 -13.91 -14.49
N LEU A 106 -3.27 -12.91 -13.80
CA LEU A 106 -2.51 -12.01 -12.93
C LEU A 106 -2.54 -12.51 -11.49
N GLU A 107 -1.38 -12.66 -10.86
CA GLU A 107 -1.23 -12.89 -9.41
C GLU A 107 -1.34 -11.54 -8.67
N PRO A 108 -2.43 -11.23 -7.95
CA PRO A 108 -2.51 -10.01 -7.17
C PRO A 108 -1.73 -10.17 -5.85
N ILE A 109 -0.80 -9.25 -5.60
CA ILE A 109 0.02 -9.15 -4.40
C ILE A 109 -0.31 -7.84 -3.67
N PRO A 110 -0.68 -7.89 -2.38
CA PRO A 110 -0.96 -6.66 -1.63
C PRO A 110 0.33 -5.91 -1.31
N LYS A 111 0.22 -4.58 -1.33
CA LYS A 111 1.17 -3.64 -0.77
C LYS A 111 0.47 -2.74 0.25
N MET A 112 1.11 -2.57 1.39
CA MET A 112 0.80 -1.55 2.38
C MET A 112 2.11 -0.84 2.69
N ASN A 113 2.12 0.49 2.73
CA ASN A 113 3.35 1.21 3.05
C ASN A 113 3.40 1.56 4.53
N PHE A 114 4.40 1.02 5.23
CA PHE A 114 4.66 1.32 6.64
C PHE A 114 5.91 2.19 6.82
N SER A 115 6.45 2.77 5.75
CA SER A 115 7.41 3.88 5.83
C SER A 115 6.72 5.14 6.32
N THR A 116 7.35 5.87 7.24
CA THR A 116 6.87 7.17 7.70
C THR A 116 6.90 8.28 6.63
N GLY A 117 7.47 7.98 5.45
CA GLY A 117 7.38 8.85 4.27
C GLY A 117 6.12 8.62 3.43
N HIS A 118 5.38 7.54 3.67
CA HIS A 118 4.29 7.07 2.82
C HIS A 118 3.06 6.55 3.61
N ASP A 119 2.89 6.99 4.85
CA ASP A 119 1.95 6.42 5.81
C ASP A 119 0.76 7.33 6.14
N THR A 120 0.58 8.46 5.45
CA THR A 120 -0.55 9.38 5.70
C THR A 120 -1.93 8.70 5.65
N TRP A 121 -2.05 7.58 4.94
CA TRP A 121 -3.26 6.77 4.83
C TRP A 121 -3.64 6.09 6.17
N LEU A 122 -2.71 5.97 7.12
CA LEU A 122 -2.95 5.48 8.48
C LEU A 122 -3.63 6.52 9.39
N GLY A 123 -3.91 7.72 8.89
CA GLY A 123 -4.59 8.76 9.66
C GLY A 123 -3.82 9.14 10.93
N GLU A 124 -4.47 9.08 12.09
CA GLU A 124 -3.82 9.42 13.36
C GLU A 124 -2.71 8.43 13.77
N TYR A 125 -2.79 7.18 13.31
CA TYR A 125 -1.81 6.16 13.66
C TYR A 125 -0.43 6.43 13.04
N ALA A 126 -0.35 7.18 11.94
CA ALA A 126 0.91 7.69 11.38
C ALA A 126 1.70 8.58 12.38
N ARG A 127 1.05 9.05 13.45
CA ARG A 127 1.67 9.84 14.53
C ARG A 127 2.01 9.02 15.77
N MET A 128 1.75 7.72 15.73
CA MET A 128 1.94 6.78 16.84
C MET A 128 3.08 5.79 16.57
N VAL A 129 3.93 6.08 15.58
CA VAL A 129 5.04 5.21 15.15
C VAL A 129 5.84 4.68 16.34
N SER A 130 6.15 3.38 16.29
CA SER A 130 6.89 2.63 17.32
C SER A 130 6.23 2.56 18.72
N THR A 131 4.92 2.85 18.83
CA THR A 131 4.15 2.63 20.07
C THR A 131 3.39 1.31 20.06
N SER A 132 2.92 0.87 21.23
CA SER A 132 2.08 -0.33 21.36
C SER A 132 0.80 -0.26 20.52
N GLU A 133 0.20 0.92 20.44
CA GLU A 133 -1.05 1.11 19.68
C GLU A 133 -0.80 1.01 18.18
N TYR A 134 0.27 1.62 17.68
CA TYR A 134 0.67 1.49 16.27
C TYR A 134 0.96 0.05 15.88
N TYR A 135 1.66 -0.72 16.73
CA TYR A 135 1.90 -2.14 16.48
C TYR A 135 0.61 -2.95 16.46
N ARG A 136 -0.33 -2.67 17.36
CA ARG A 136 -1.63 -3.35 17.37
C ARG A 136 -2.36 -3.11 16.04
N VAL A 137 -2.51 -1.85 15.65
CA VAL A 137 -3.18 -1.44 14.41
C VAL A 137 -2.53 -2.05 13.18
N CYS A 138 -1.20 -1.97 13.08
CA CYS A 138 -0.48 -2.51 11.94
C CYS A 138 -0.56 -4.05 11.85
N SER A 139 -0.55 -4.75 12.99
CA SER A 139 -0.76 -6.20 13.04
C SER A 139 -2.18 -6.57 12.59
N ASP A 140 -3.18 -5.82 13.06
CA ASP A 140 -4.58 -5.98 12.68
C ASP A 140 -4.78 -5.79 11.16
N LEU A 141 -4.18 -4.75 10.59
CA LEU A 141 -4.21 -4.46 9.15
C LEU A 141 -3.52 -5.54 8.31
N ILE A 142 -2.36 -6.04 8.74
CA ILE A 142 -1.64 -7.13 8.06
C ILE A 142 -2.51 -8.39 8.04
N ARG A 143 -3.10 -8.77 9.18
CA ARG A 143 -4.02 -9.91 9.27
C ARG A 143 -5.18 -9.74 8.30
N ASP A 144 -5.88 -8.60 8.35
CA ASP A 144 -7.03 -8.34 7.49
C ASP A 144 -6.66 -8.48 6.01
N VAL A 145 -5.54 -7.90 5.58
CA VAL A 145 -5.09 -7.99 4.18
C VAL A 145 -4.72 -9.41 3.79
N VAL A 146 -4.03 -10.16 4.66
CA VAL A 146 -3.72 -11.56 4.40
C VAL A 146 -4.99 -12.40 4.23
N GLU A 147 -6.00 -12.19 5.08
CA GLU A 147 -7.29 -12.88 5.01
C GLU A 147 -8.08 -12.51 3.75
N ILE A 148 -8.18 -11.21 3.43
CA ILE A 148 -8.88 -10.70 2.24
C ILE A 148 -8.26 -11.29 0.95
N PHE A 149 -6.92 -11.36 0.90
CA PHE A 149 -6.22 -11.92 -0.25
C PHE A 149 -6.19 -13.45 -0.26
N GLY A 150 -6.55 -14.11 0.83
CA GLY A 150 -6.55 -15.57 0.96
C GLY A 150 -5.13 -16.15 1.01
N THR A 151 -4.30 -15.62 1.90
CA THR A 151 -2.90 -16.04 2.11
C THR A 151 -2.04 -15.87 0.85
N PRO A 152 -1.77 -14.61 0.43
CA PRO A 152 -0.93 -14.35 -0.73
C PRO A 152 0.50 -14.86 -0.48
N ARG A 153 1.23 -15.22 -1.54
CA ARG A 153 2.62 -15.70 -1.42
C ARG A 153 3.59 -14.61 -0.92
N LEU A 154 3.26 -13.35 -1.18
CA LEU A 154 4.04 -12.17 -0.84
C LEU A 154 3.11 -11.11 -0.23
N LEU A 155 3.63 -10.27 0.66
CA LEU A 155 3.03 -9.01 1.08
C LEU A 155 4.13 -7.95 1.11
N HIS A 156 3.91 -6.85 0.38
CA HIS A 156 4.88 -5.77 0.28
C HIS A 156 4.65 -4.74 1.39
N LEU A 157 5.63 -4.55 2.27
CA LEU A 157 5.58 -3.69 3.47
C LEU A 157 5.95 -2.22 3.18
N GLY A 158 6.46 -1.95 1.98
CA GLY A 158 6.91 -0.61 1.59
C GLY A 158 8.31 -0.39 2.15
N TYR A 159 8.40 0.44 3.19
CA TYR A 159 9.65 0.76 3.89
C TYR A 159 10.66 1.57 3.06
N ASP A 160 10.20 2.28 2.01
CA ASP A 160 10.97 3.18 1.16
C ASP A 160 11.03 4.63 1.67
N GLU A 161 12.02 5.40 1.22
CA GLU A 161 12.05 6.86 1.34
C GLU A 161 11.84 7.44 2.76
N GLU A 162 12.20 6.68 3.82
CA GLU A 162 12.09 7.12 5.21
C GLU A 162 13.25 8.05 5.60
N ASN A 163 13.18 9.29 5.13
CA ASN A 163 14.16 10.32 5.48
C ASN A 163 13.54 11.73 5.45
N PHE A 164 14.26 12.68 6.06
CA PHE A 164 13.79 14.06 6.20
C PHE A 164 13.56 14.76 4.87
N SER A 165 14.43 14.55 3.87
CA SER A 165 14.31 15.22 2.57
C SER A 165 13.05 14.84 1.80
N GLN A 166 12.58 13.60 1.96
CA GLN A 166 11.37 13.10 1.31
C GLN A 166 10.10 13.61 2.00
N GLN A 167 10.22 14.11 3.24
CA GLN A 167 9.14 14.65 4.05
C GLN A 167 9.17 16.19 4.15
N GLU A 168 10.02 16.88 3.37
CA GLU A 168 10.23 18.33 3.48
C GLU A 168 8.95 19.17 3.26
N SER A 169 7.96 18.60 2.58
CA SER A 169 6.69 19.25 2.26
C SER A 169 5.56 18.88 3.23
N TYR A 170 5.83 18.08 4.26
CA TYR A 170 4.84 17.63 5.24
C TYR A 170 4.81 18.61 6.42
N ASN A 171 3.67 18.75 7.10
CA ASN A 171 3.63 19.57 8.33
C ASN A 171 4.27 18.86 9.53
N TYR A 172 4.30 17.53 9.48
CA TYR A 172 4.90 16.67 10.49
C TYR A 172 5.82 15.66 9.78
N ALA A 173 7.07 15.58 10.23
CA ALA A 173 8.02 14.61 9.74
C ALA A 173 8.45 13.67 10.89
N CYS A 174 8.39 12.38 10.64
CA CYS A 174 8.84 11.34 11.56
C CYS A 174 9.83 10.44 10.80
N VAL A 175 10.97 10.11 11.40
CA VAL A 175 11.97 9.24 10.78
C VAL A 175 12.47 8.27 11.83
N ARG A 176 12.19 6.97 11.67
CA ARG A 176 12.89 5.94 12.45
C ARG A 176 14.30 5.83 11.90
N SER A 177 15.26 5.67 12.81
CA SER A 177 16.67 5.59 12.45
C SER A 177 17.42 4.59 13.32
N GLY A 178 18.56 4.11 12.83
CA GLY A 178 19.41 3.17 13.54
C GLY A 178 18.67 1.91 14.00
N GLU A 179 18.92 1.50 15.24
CA GLU A 179 18.34 0.28 15.83
C GLU A 179 16.82 0.29 15.93
N LEU A 180 16.19 1.45 16.10
CA LEU A 180 14.73 1.53 16.16
C LEU A 180 14.10 1.17 14.80
N TRP A 181 14.71 1.62 13.71
CA TRP A 181 14.24 1.26 12.37
C TRP A 181 14.31 -0.25 12.14
N TRP A 182 15.45 -0.87 12.51
CA TRP A 182 15.64 -2.32 12.37
C TRP A 182 14.71 -3.12 13.28
N HIS A 183 14.52 -2.68 14.51
CA HIS A 183 13.58 -3.28 15.44
C HIS A 183 12.17 -3.34 14.84
N ASP A 184 11.67 -2.19 14.37
CA ASP A 184 10.33 -2.10 13.81
C ASP A 184 10.22 -2.92 12.53
N PHE A 185 11.17 -2.76 11.60
CA PHE A 185 11.20 -3.52 10.35
C PHE A 185 11.14 -5.04 10.60
N LEU A 186 11.98 -5.58 11.48
CA LEU A 186 11.99 -7.00 11.80
C LEU A 186 10.71 -7.44 12.52
N TRP A 187 10.09 -6.55 13.31
CA TRP A 187 8.77 -6.80 13.88
C TRP A 187 7.70 -6.95 12.78
N PHE A 188 7.67 -6.06 11.78
CA PHE A 188 6.73 -6.13 10.65
C PHE A 188 6.94 -7.38 9.80
N VAL A 189 8.20 -7.74 9.53
CA VAL A 189 8.54 -9.01 8.85
C VAL A 189 7.96 -10.19 9.61
N LYS A 190 8.16 -10.24 10.94
CA LYS A 190 7.60 -11.30 11.79
C LYS A 190 6.08 -11.34 11.75
N GLN A 191 5.39 -10.20 11.73
CA GLN A 191 3.93 -10.17 11.60
C GLN A 191 3.48 -10.87 10.31
N VAL A 192 4.05 -10.49 9.16
CA VAL A 192 3.73 -11.08 7.86
C VAL A 192 4.03 -12.59 7.84
N GLU A 193 5.22 -12.97 8.30
CA GLU A 193 5.68 -14.37 8.26
C GLU A 193 4.92 -15.29 9.22
N SER A 194 4.36 -14.74 10.31
CA SER A 194 3.50 -15.50 11.22
C SER A 194 2.22 -16.04 10.56
N HIS A 195 1.80 -15.44 9.44
CA HIS A 195 0.69 -15.92 8.63
C HIS A 195 1.11 -16.85 7.47
N GLY A 196 2.38 -17.26 7.40
CA GLY A 196 2.90 -18.08 6.30
C GLY A 196 3.09 -17.32 4.98
N VAL A 197 3.12 -15.99 5.04
CA VAL A 197 3.34 -15.10 3.90
C VAL A 197 4.80 -14.62 3.92
N ARG A 198 5.41 -14.38 2.75
CA ARG A 198 6.76 -13.80 2.71
C ARG A 198 6.70 -12.28 2.61
N SER A 199 7.53 -11.61 3.40
CA SER A 199 7.69 -10.17 3.33
C SER A 199 8.43 -9.75 2.05
N TRP A 200 8.07 -8.58 1.52
CA TRP A 200 8.76 -7.90 0.43
C TRP A 200 8.84 -6.41 0.78
N ILE A 201 9.98 -5.78 0.52
CA ILE A 201 10.18 -4.33 0.69
C ILE A 201 10.80 -3.72 -0.55
N TRP A 202 10.78 -2.40 -0.61
CA TRP A 202 11.66 -1.64 -1.47
C TRP A 202 13.11 -1.74 -0.99
N SER A 203 14.05 -1.41 -1.87
CA SER A 203 15.49 -1.65 -1.63
C SER A 203 16.29 -0.40 -1.29
N ASP A 204 15.68 0.78 -1.40
CA ASP A 204 16.30 2.09 -1.11
C ASP A 204 16.40 2.36 0.39
#